data_AF-F0HJK0-F1
#
_entry.id   AF-F0HJK0-F1
#
_cell.length_a   1.000
_cell.length_b   1.000
_cell.length_c   1.000
_cell.angle_alpha   90.00
_cell.angle_beta   90.00
_cell.angle_gamma   90.00
#
_symmetry.space_group_name_H-M   'P 1'
#
loop_
_entity.id
_entity.type
_entity.pdbx_description
1 polymer ?
#
loop_
_entity_poly.entity_id
_entity_poly.type
_entity_poly.pdbx_seq_one_letter_code
_entity_poly.pdbx_strand_id
1 'polypeptide(L)'
;MAEACRRFPLPSPDEAAHALRELSWGEHFVAGRMVPSKGGSDLYLYNLHSAAVFLLDRDEARVGKGADQIIKLIDVDAFVAWLRDTVGDAALADAIARECPADDPYRDRLENVQRLLALRMVQYGAASDAMNAADAEQDEGA
;
A
#
# COMPACT_ATOMS: atom_id res chain seq x y z
N MET A 1 -6.50 -13.64 -6.47
CA MET A 1 -5.87 -13.31 -7.77
C MET A 1 -6.84 -12.81 -8.83
N ALA A 2 -7.91 -13.55 -9.17
CA ALA A 2 -8.82 -13.16 -10.25
C ALA A 2 -9.42 -11.74 -10.12
N GLU A 3 -9.70 -11.28 -8.90
CA GLU A 3 -10.21 -9.92 -8.66
C GLU A 3 -9.15 -8.84 -8.86
N ALA A 4 -7.91 -9.07 -8.41
CA ALA A 4 -6.80 -8.12 -8.58
C ALA A 4 -6.49 -7.88 -10.07
N CYS A 5 -6.43 -8.95 -10.87
CA CYS A 5 -6.17 -8.87 -12.30
C CYS A 5 -7.28 -8.17 -13.11
N ARG A 6 -8.49 -8.03 -12.55
CA ARG A 6 -9.57 -7.24 -13.17
C ARG A 6 -9.42 -5.74 -12.91
N ARG A 7 -8.66 -5.35 -11.88
CA ARG A 7 -8.52 -3.95 -11.44
C ARG A 7 -7.25 -3.31 -12.00
N PHE A 8 -6.16 -4.06 -12.07
CA PHE A 8 -4.88 -3.61 -12.61
C PHE A 8 -4.07 -4.78 -13.21
N PRO A 9 -3.19 -4.52 -14.20
CA PRO A 9 -2.36 -5.54 -14.83
C PRO A 9 -1.46 -6.25 -13.81
N LEU A 10 -1.11 -7.49 -14.11
CA LEU A 10 -0.12 -8.23 -13.32
C LEU A 10 1.24 -7.54 -13.46
N PRO A 11 1.93 -7.20 -12.35
CA PRO A 11 3.24 -6.59 -12.43
C PRO A 11 4.27 -7.62 -12.88
N SER A 12 5.29 -7.17 -13.60
CA SER A 12 6.49 -7.98 -13.83
C SER A 12 7.28 -8.17 -12.53
N PRO A 13 8.17 -9.18 -12.45
CA PRO A 13 9.05 -9.34 -11.30
C PRO A 13 9.90 -8.09 -11.01
N ASP A 14 10.43 -7.44 -12.05
CA ASP A 14 11.22 -6.21 -11.92
C ASP A 14 10.37 -5.03 -11.40
N GLU A 15 9.13 -4.89 -11.89
CA GLU A 15 8.19 -3.87 -11.40
C GLU A 15 7.82 -4.10 -9.93
N ALA A 16 7.64 -5.38 -9.54
CA ALA A 16 7.37 -5.74 -8.15
C ALA A 16 8.58 -5.45 -7.24
N ALA A 17 9.78 -5.84 -7.65
CA ALA A 17 11.01 -5.58 -6.91
C ALA A 17 11.27 -4.07 -6.79
N HIS A 18 11.04 -3.31 -7.86
CA HIS A 18 11.16 -1.86 -7.83
C HIS A 18 10.14 -1.23 -6.88
N ALA A 19 8.87 -1.60 -6.96
CA ALA A 19 7.82 -1.02 -6.11
C ALA A 19 7.98 -1.34 -4.61
N LEU A 20 8.60 -2.48 -4.29
CA LEU A 20 8.82 -2.92 -2.90
C LEU A 20 10.17 -2.50 -2.32
N ARG A 21 11.01 -1.80 -3.09
CA ARG A 21 12.34 -1.35 -2.62
C ARG A 21 12.25 -0.38 -1.44
N GLU A 22 13.33 -0.32 -0.68
CA GLU A 22 13.56 0.76 0.29
C GLU A 22 13.82 2.09 -0.43
N LEU A 23 13.22 3.16 0.09
CA LEU A 23 13.29 4.52 -0.42
C LEU A 23 14.14 5.38 0.51
N SER A 24 14.75 6.43 -0.05
CA SER A 24 15.55 7.37 0.74
C SER A 24 14.69 8.35 1.54
N TRP A 25 15.33 9.13 2.41
CA TRP A 25 14.65 10.19 3.17
C TRP A 25 13.92 11.22 2.29
N GLY A 26 14.31 11.45 1.04
CA GLY A 26 13.57 12.38 0.17
C GLY A 26 12.31 11.79 -0.48
N GLU A 27 12.12 10.48 -0.35
CA GLU A 27 11.19 9.69 -1.15
C GLU A 27 10.14 8.99 -0.28
N HIS A 28 10.18 9.16 1.04
CA HIS A 28 9.21 8.53 1.94
C HIS A 28 7.80 9.13 1.77
N PHE A 29 6.79 8.36 2.18
CA PHE A 29 5.44 8.87 2.37
C PHE A 29 5.20 9.22 3.85
N VAL A 30 4.48 10.32 4.10
CA VAL A 30 4.13 10.75 5.46
C VAL A 30 2.67 10.40 5.74
N ALA A 31 2.45 9.53 6.73
CA ALA A 31 1.12 9.22 7.23
C ALA A 31 0.93 9.79 8.64
N GLY A 32 -0.26 10.26 8.95
CA GLY A 32 -0.65 10.63 10.30
C GLY A 32 -1.11 9.43 11.10
N ARG A 33 -0.57 9.30 12.32
CA ARG A 33 -1.02 8.34 13.32
C ARG A 33 -1.58 9.12 14.50
N MET A 34 -2.84 8.91 14.87
CA MET A 34 -3.44 9.57 16.02
C MET A 34 -3.97 8.57 17.04
N VAL A 35 -3.50 8.71 18.28
CA VAL A 35 -3.98 7.94 19.42
C VAL A 35 -4.75 8.89 20.34
N PRO A 36 -6.03 8.64 20.67
CA PRO A 36 -6.87 9.60 21.41
C PRO A 36 -6.27 10.09 22.74
N SER A 37 -5.48 9.25 23.40
CA SER A 37 -4.84 9.57 24.68
C SER A 37 -3.46 10.22 24.57
N LYS A 38 -2.79 10.12 23.41
CA LYS A 38 -1.39 10.59 23.21
C LYS A 38 -1.26 11.70 22.16
N GLY A 39 -2.31 11.95 21.37
CA GLY A 39 -2.30 12.92 20.28
C GLY A 39 -1.85 12.33 18.95
N GLY A 40 -1.59 13.22 17.99
CA GLY A 40 -1.14 12.89 16.64
C GLY A 40 0.39 12.90 16.52
N SER A 41 0.91 12.01 15.69
CA SER A 41 2.33 11.93 15.30
C SER A 41 2.44 11.55 13.83
N ASP A 42 3.45 12.09 13.16
CA ASP A 42 3.79 11.69 11.80
C ASP A 42 4.55 10.36 11.79
N LEU A 43 4.23 9.53 10.81
CA LEU A 43 4.86 8.26 10.52
C LEU A 43 5.46 8.33 9.12
N TYR A 44 6.76 8.08 9.04
CA TYR A 44 7.53 8.10 7.81
C TYR A 44 7.64 6.67 7.25
N LEU A 45 7.11 6.47 6.04
CA LEU A 45 7.01 5.17 5.39
C LEU A 45 7.99 5.12 4.21
N TYR A 46 9.02 4.28 4.31
CA TYR A 46 10.14 4.21 3.37
C TYR A 46 9.98 3.16 2.28
N ASN A 47 8.87 2.43 2.25
CA ASN A 47 8.58 1.50 1.16
C ASN A 47 7.07 1.24 1.12
N LEU A 48 6.59 0.71 0.00
CA LEU A 48 5.17 0.41 -0.19
C LEU A 48 4.68 -0.70 0.76
N HIS A 49 5.54 -1.64 1.14
CA HIS A 49 5.20 -2.70 2.08
C HIS A 49 4.88 -2.16 3.48
N SER A 50 5.67 -1.24 4.02
CA SER A 50 5.43 -0.55 5.29
C SER A 50 4.15 0.28 5.24
N ALA A 51 3.87 0.93 4.12
CA ALA A 51 2.59 1.60 3.91
C ALA A 51 1.41 0.62 3.93
N ALA A 52 1.55 -0.54 3.29
CA ALA A 52 0.54 -1.59 3.32
C ALA A 52 0.36 -2.19 4.71
N VAL A 53 1.43 -2.47 5.45
CA VAL A 53 1.34 -2.91 6.85
C VAL A 53 0.58 -1.86 7.66
N PHE A 54 0.99 -0.59 7.59
CA PHE A 54 0.33 0.47 8.34
C PHE A 54 -1.16 0.61 7.96
N LEU A 55 -1.51 0.63 6.67
CA LEU A 55 -2.88 0.88 6.23
C LEU A 55 -3.80 -0.32 6.41
N LEU A 56 -3.30 -1.54 6.19
CA LEU A 56 -4.11 -2.77 6.20
C LEU A 56 -4.19 -3.44 7.57
N ASP A 57 -3.33 -3.04 8.52
CA ASP A 57 -3.38 -3.60 9.88
C ASP A 57 -4.77 -3.39 10.51
N ARG A 58 -5.34 -4.47 11.06
CA ARG A 58 -6.73 -4.50 11.54
C ARG A 58 -6.82 -3.99 12.98
N ASP A 59 -6.43 -2.74 13.19
CA ASP A 59 -6.83 -2.04 14.41
C ASP A 59 -8.32 -1.63 14.23
N GLU A 60 -9.22 -2.52 14.64
CA GLU A 60 -10.68 -2.32 14.50
C GLU A 60 -11.12 -1.06 15.27
N ALA A 61 -11.69 -0.09 14.55
CA ALA A 61 -12.28 1.11 15.15
C ALA A 61 -13.55 0.76 15.98
N ARG A 62 -13.38 0.55 17.29
CA ARG A 62 -14.45 0.45 18.29
C ARG A 62 -14.59 1.75 19.09
N VAL A 63 -15.47 2.67 18.70
CA VAL A 63 -15.66 3.90 19.50
C VAL A 63 -16.19 3.52 20.91
N GLY A 64 -15.34 3.68 21.94
CA GLY A 64 -15.66 3.28 23.32
C GLY A 64 -14.61 3.73 24.34
N LYS A 65 -15.02 3.89 25.60
CA LYS A 65 -14.14 4.32 26.69
C LYS A 65 -13.11 3.21 26.98
N GLY A 66 -11.81 3.50 26.80
CA GLY A 66 -10.72 2.55 27.05
C GLY A 66 -10.20 1.79 25.83
N ALA A 67 -10.62 2.15 24.62
CA ALA A 67 -10.05 1.57 23.41
C ALA A 67 -8.73 2.23 23.02
N ASP A 68 -7.68 1.43 22.80
CA ASP A 68 -6.32 1.89 22.48
C ASP A 68 -6.13 2.14 20.97
N GLN A 69 -7.12 2.78 20.34
CA GLN A 69 -7.21 2.85 18.88
C GLN A 69 -6.25 3.83 18.24
N ILE A 70 -5.77 3.42 17.08
CA ILE A 70 -5.00 4.25 16.17
C ILE A 70 -5.93 4.72 15.04
N ILE A 71 -6.17 6.03 14.98
CA ILE A 71 -6.76 6.67 13.80
C ILE A 71 -5.63 6.85 12.78
N LYS A 72 -5.83 6.26 11.60
CA LYS A 72 -4.90 6.35 10.47
C LYS A 72 -5.33 7.47 9.55
N LEU A 73 -4.42 8.40 9.29
CA LEU A 73 -4.67 9.58 8.47
C LEU A 73 -3.68 9.57 7.32
N ILE A 74 -4.18 9.66 6.09
CA ILE A 74 -3.34 9.88 4.91
C ILE A 74 -3.97 10.96 4.05
N ASP A 75 -3.15 11.72 3.35
CA ASP A 75 -3.60 12.46 2.18
C ASP A 75 -3.64 11.47 1.01
N VAL A 76 -4.86 11.13 0.55
CA VAL A 76 -5.08 10.16 -0.52
C VAL A 76 -4.49 10.65 -1.84
N ASP A 77 -4.57 11.96 -2.11
CA ASP A 77 -4.09 12.53 -3.37
C ASP A 77 -2.55 12.57 -3.37
N ALA A 78 -1.94 12.90 -2.22
CA ALA A 78 -0.50 12.76 -2.04
C ALA A 78 -0.04 11.30 -2.13
N PHE A 79 -0.82 10.35 -1.62
CA PHE A 79 -0.52 8.93 -1.71
C PHE A 79 -0.55 8.44 -3.16
N VAL A 80 -1.54 8.87 -3.95
CA VAL A 80 -1.61 8.58 -5.40
C VAL A 80 -0.41 9.16 -6.15
N ALA A 81 -0.03 10.41 -5.86
CA ALA A 81 1.15 11.03 -6.47
C ALA A 81 2.43 10.26 -6.11
N TRP A 82 2.61 9.91 -4.84
CA TRP A 82 3.75 9.13 -4.37
C TRP A 82 3.84 7.75 -5.01
N LEU A 83 2.71 7.04 -5.17
CA LEU A 83 2.66 5.75 -5.86
C LEU A 83 3.13 5.87 -7.31
N ARG A 84 2.68 6.90 -8.02
CA ARG A 84 3.04 7.10 -9.43
C ARG A 84 4.48 7.54 -9.60
N ASP A 85 4.88 8.58 -8.88
CA ASP A 85 6.09 9.35 -9.18
C ASP A 85 7.32 8.80 -8.46
N THR A 86 7.12 8.19 -7.28
CA THR A 86 8.21 7.69 -6.44
C THR A 86 8.27 6.17 -6.42
N VAL A 87 7.17 5.50 -6.09
CA VAL A 87 7.13 4.03 -6.03
C VAL A 87 7.22 3.42 -7.43
N GLY A 88 6.60 4.07 -8.43
CA GLY A 88 6.56 3.62 -9.82
C GLY A 88 5.37 2.71 -10.14
N ASP A 89 4.39 2.58 -9.24
CA ASP A 89 3.18 1.78 -9.47
C ASP A 89 2.03 2.65 -10.02
N ALA A 90 2.20 3.09 -11.27
CA ALA A 90 1.21 3.89 -11.97
C ALA A 90 -0.16 3.19 -12.09
N ALA A 91 -0.16 1.86 -12.23
CA ALA A 91 -1.38 1.07 -12.35
C ALA A 91 -2.25 1.11 -11.08
N LEU A 92 -1.62 0.99 -9.90
CA LEU A 92 -2.34 1.16 -8.64
C LEU A 92 -2.77 2.61 -8.43
N ALA A 93 -1.90 3.58 -8.75
CA ALA A 93 -2.21 5.00 -8.65
C ALA A 93 -3.45 5.38 -9.50
N ASP A 94 -3.50 4.92 -10.76
CA ASP A 94 -4.63 5.12 -11.67
C ASP A 94 -5.92 4.49 -11.13
N ALA A 95 -5.84 3.28 -10.58
CA ALA A 95 -7.00 2.60 -10.02
C ALA A 95 -7.56 3.34 -8.79
N ILE A 96 -6.70 3.82 -7.89
CA ILE A 96 -7.11 4.60 -6.72
C ILE A 96 -7.73 5.93 -7.16
N ALA A 97 -7.08 6.67 -8.07
CA ALA A 97 -7.60 7.95 -8.56
C ALA A 97 -8.99 7.82 -9.20
N ARG A 98 -9.25 6.71 -9.90
CA ARG A 98 -10.54 6.41 -10.53
C ARG A 98 -11.62 6.00 -9.53
N GLU A 99 -11.26 5.28 -8.47
CA GLU A 99 -12.21 4.67 -7.53
C GLU A 99 -12.36 5.42 -6.19
N CYS A 100 -11.56 6.47 -5.98
CA CYS A 100 -11.55 7.28 -4.75
C CYS A 100 -11.57 8.79 -5.07
N PRO A 101 -12.58 9.29 -5.81
CA PRO A 101 -12.65 10.68 -6.22
C PRO A 101 -12.70 11.62 -5.00
N ALA A 102 -12.21 12.84 -5.16
CA ALA A 102 -11.96 13.77 -4.04
C ALA A 102 -13.23 14.24 -3.31
N ASP A 103 -14.39 14.14 -3.96
CA ASP A 103 -15.71 14.46 -3.43
C ASP A 103 -16.33 13.35 -2.58
N ASP A 104 -15.77 12.13 -2.62
CA ASP A 104 -16.23 11.04 -1.76
C ASP A 104 -15.87 11.30 -0.28
N PRO A 105 -16.69 10.80 0.66
CA PRO A 105 -16.36 10.84 2.08
C PRO A 105 -14.99 10.21 2.35
N TYR A 106 -14.16 10.87 3.17
CA TYR A 106 -12.80 10.41 3.48
C TYR A 106 -12.72 8.94 3.91
N ARG A 107 -13.67 8.49 4.73
CA ARG A 107 -13.76 7.11 5.20
C ARG A 107 -13.88 6.13 4.03
N ASP A 108 -14.75 6.44 3.08
CA ASP A 108 -15.03 5.57 1.93
C ASP A 108 -13.83 5.56 0.97
N ARG A 109 -13.19 6.73 0.77
CA ARG A 109 -11.91 6.83 0.04
C ARG A 109 -10.83 5.95 0.67
N LEU A 110 -10.67 6.03 2.00
CA LEU A 110 -9.67 5.25 2.72
C LEU A 110 -9.94 3.74 2.65
N GLU A 111 -11.19 3.31 2.80
CA GLU A 111 -11.59 1.90 2.66
C GLU A 111 -11.32 1.37 1.25
N ASN A 112 -11.59 2.18 0.22
CA ASN A 112 -11.28 1.82 -1.17
C ASN A 112 -9.77 1.74 -1.43
N VAL A 113 -8.97 2.68 -0.91
CA VAL A 113 -7.50 2.63 -0.97
C VAL A 113 -7.00 1.34 -0.32
N GLN A 114 -7.47 1.00 0.87
CA GLN A 114 -7.10 -0.24 1.57
C GLN A 114 -7.46 -1.48 0.76
N ARG A 115 -8.65 -1.53 0.15
CA ARG A 115 -9.06 -2.65 -0.71
C ARG A 115 -8.13 -2.82 -1.90
N LEU A 116 -7.85 -1.74 -2.63
CA LEU A 116 -7.00 -1.77 -3.83
C LEU A 116 -5.56 -2.11 -3.47
N LEU A 117 -5.03 -1.53 -2.39
CA LEU A 117 -3.70 -1.82 -1.89
C LEU A 117 -3.56 -3.30 -1.48
N ALA A 118 -4.55 -3.85 -0.77
CA ALA A 118 -4.55 -5.27 -0.41
C ALA A 118 -4.49 -6.17 -1.66
N LEU A 119 -5.31 -5.89 -2.67
CA LEU A 119 -5.30 -6.64 -3.94
C LEU A 119 -3.92 -6.57 -4.64
N ARG A 120 -3.28 -5.41 -4.62
CA ARG A 120 -1.95 -5.22 -5.22
C ARG A 120 -0.86 -5.98 -4.46
N MET A 121 -0.90 -5.98 -3.13
CA MET A 121 0.06 -6.76 -2.32
C MET A 121 -0.01 -8.26 -2.61
N VAL A 122 -1.20 -8.81 -2.88
CA VAL A 122 -1.29 -10.23 -3.29
C VAL A 122 -0.59 -10.47 -4.63
N GLN A 123 -0.66 -9.53 -5.58
CA GLN A 123 0.04 -9.67 -6.87
C GLN A 123 1.56 -9.62 -6.70
N TYR A 124 2.06 -8.73 -5.84
CA TYR A 124 3.49 -8.66 -5.57
C TYR A 124 4.04 -9.89 -4.84
N GLY A 125 3.29 -10.44 -3.88
CA GLY A 125 3.66 -11.72 -3.25
C GLY A 125 3.80 -12.84 -4.28
N ALA A 126 2.80 -12.98 -5.17
CA ALA A 126 2.84 -13.99 -6.24
C ALA A 126 4.00 -13.77 -7.24
N ALA A 127 4.32 -12.52 -7.57
CA ALA A 127 5.45 -12.20 -8.46
C ALA A 127 6.81 -12.54 -7.80
N SER A 128 6.95 -12.28 -6.50
CA SER A 128 8.15 -12.63 -5.74
C SER A 128 8.34 -14.14 -5.62
N ASP A 129 7.27 -14.88 -5.37
CA ASP A 129 7.32 -16.35 -5.29
C ASP A 129 7.71 -16.98 -6.63
N ALA A 130 7.17 -16.45 -7.74
CA ALA A 130 7.50 -16.90 -9.08
C ALA A 130 8.98 -16.67 -9.45
N MET A 131 9.55 -15.52 -9.04
CA MET A 131 10.96 -15.21 -9.25
C MET A 131 11.88 -16.17 -8.48
N ASN A 132 11.57 -16.41 -7.19
CA ASN A 132 12.32 -17.36 -6.37
C ASN A 132 12.27 -18.80 -6.92
N ALA A 133 11.13 -19.22 -7.49
CA ALA A 133 11.00 -20.52 -8.14
C ALA A 133 11.83 -20.61 -9.43
N ALA A 134 11.84 -19.56 -10.25
CA ALA A 134 12.63 -19.51 -11.48
C ALA A 134 14.15 -19.47 -11.23
N ASP A 135 14.59 -18.87 -10.13
CA ASP A 135 16.00 -18.88 -9.72
C ASP A 135 16.44 -20.27 -9.20
N ALA A 136 15.56 -20.96 -8.47
CA ALA A 136 15.83 -22.33 -7.99
C ALA A 136 15.97 -23.35 -9.14
N GLU A 137 15.18 -23.23 -10.19
CA GLU A 137 15.28 -24.09 -11.38
C GLU A 137 16.55 -23.83 -12.21
N GLN A 138 17.16 -22.64 -12.10
CA GLN A 138 18.41 -22.30 -12.77
C GLN A 138 19.65 -22.81 -11.99
N ASP A 139 19.57 -22.90 -10.66
CA ASP A 139 20.66 -23.39 -9.80
C ASP A 139 20.76 -24.93 -9.78
N GLU A 140 19.66 -25.66 -9.96
CA GLU A 140 19.65 -27.13 -10.08
C GLU A 140 20.16 -27.64 -11.45
N GLY A 141 20.44 -26.74 -12.40
CA GLY A 141 20.91 -27.04 -13.75
C GLY A 141 22.41 -26.87 -14.00
N ALA A 142 23.21 -26.54 -12.98
CA ALA A 142 24.67 -26.31 -13.05
C ALA A 142 25.49 -27.46 -12.44
#